data_AF-A0A326U906-F1
#
_entry.id   AF-A0A326U906-F1
#
_cell.length_a   1.000
_cell.length_b   1.000
_cell.length_c   1.000
_cell.angle_alpha   90.00
_cell.angle_beta   90.00
_cell.angle_gamma   90.00
#
_symmetry.space_group_name_H-M   'P 1'
#
loop_
_entity.id
_entity.type
_entity.pdbx_description
1 polymer ?
#
loop_
_entity_poly.entity_id
_entity_poly.type
_entity_poly.pdbx_seq_one_letter_code
_entity_poly.pdbx_strand_id
1 'polypeptide(L)'
;MNKEEIRALRQERGQTQAKFAEELGVSPRTVMRWENGESRPRSYALQKLARLRMSVLAEKEADGETLVRLLRQFPWVRERAWRR
;
A
#
# COMPACT_ATOMS: atom_id res chain seq x y z
N MET A 1 -12.16 2.22 -8.42
CA MET A 1 -12.06 2.37 -6.95
C MET A 1 -13.21 3.24 -6.44
N ASN A 2 -13.96 2.74 -5.47
CA ASN A 2 -15.02 3.45 -4.74
C ASN A 2 -14.44 4.22 -3.54
N LYS A 3 -15.30 4.93 -2.79
CA LYS A 3 -14.86 5.81 -1.70
C LYS A 3 -14.27 5.03 -0.51
N GLU A 4 -14.84 3.86 -0.22
CA GLU A 4 -14.40 2.96 0.85
C GLU A 4 -13.00 2.41 0.56
N GLU A 5 -12.76 1.94 -0.66
CA GLU A 5 -11.46 1.43 -1.12
C GLU A 5 -10.37 2.50 -1.07
N ILE A 6 -10.70 3.76 -1.42
CA ILE A 6 -9.74 4.88 -1.39
C ILE A 6 -9.35 5.19 0.05
N ARG A 7 -10.33 5.27 0.95
CA ARG A 7 -10.08 5.52 2.38
C ARG A 7 -9.29 4.38 3.00
N ALA A 8 -9.65 3.12 2.71
CA ALA A 8 -8.96 1.94 3.21
C ALA A 8 -7.50 1.92 2.75
N LEU A 9 -7.23 2.14 1.46
CA LEU A 9 -5.85 2.19 0.94
C LEU A 9 -5.01 3.24 1.66
N ARG A 10 -5.56 4.44 1.91
CA ARG A 10 -4.85 5.49 2.66
C ARG A 10 -4.58 5.07 4.11
N GLN A 11 -5.56 4.48 4.79
CA GLN A 11 -5.46 4.04 6.17
C GLN A 11 -4.46 2.88 6.33
N GLU A 12 -4.47 1.91 5.42
CA GLU A 12 -3.50 0.82 5.36
C GLU A 12 -2.06 1.34 5.24
N ARG A 13 -1.87 2.49 4.59
CA ARG A 13 -0.58 3.17 4.47
C ARG A 13 -0.25 4.10 5.64
N GLY A 14 -1.16 4.24 6.62
CA GLY A 14 -0.99 5.12 7.78
C GLY A 14 -0.89 6.61 7.42
N GLN A 15 -1.45 7.04 6.29
CA GLN A 15 -1.28 8.39 5.77
C GLN A 15 -2.44 9.33 6.14
N THR A 16 -2.11 10.61 6.36
CA THR A 16 -3.12 11.69 6.38
C THR A 16 -3.66 11.94 4.98
N GLN A 17 -4.85 12.55 4.86
CA GLN A 17 -5.40 12.92 3.55
C GLN A 17 -4.48 13.88 2.79
N ALA A 18 -3.74 14.75 3.49
CA ALA A 18 -2.78 15.65 2.88
C ALA A 18 -1.59 14.92 2.26
N LYS A 19 -0.95 14.01 3.00
CA LYS A 19 0.18 13.20 2.51
C LYS A 19 -0.23 12.29 1.35
N PHE A 20 -1.42 11.70 1.44
CA PHE A 20 -1.95 10.87 0.36
C PHE A 20 -2.25 11.69 -0.91
N ALA A 21 -2.75 12.91 -0.75
CA ALA A 21 -3.00 13.82 -1.85
C ALA A 21 -1.70 14.26 -2.54
N GLU A 22 -0.66 14.56 -1.76
CA GLU A 22 0.68 14.89 -2.24
C GLU A 22 1.25 13.77 -3.12
N GLU A 23 1.22 12.52 -2.64
CA GLU A 23 1.70 11.34 -3.38
C GLU A 23 0.90 11.14 -4.69
N LEU A 24 -0.41 11.40 -4.65
CA LEU A 24 -1.29 11.33 -5.83
C LEU A 24 -1.14 12.55 -6.76
N GLY A 25 -0.49 13.63 -6.33
CA GLY A 25 -0.37 14.89 -7.08
C GLY A 25 -1.72 15.61 -7.25
N VAL A 26 -2.56 15.59 -6.21
CA VAL A 26 -3.86 16.28 -6.17
C VAL A 26 -3.98 17.10 -4.89
N SER A 27 -5.01 17.94 -4.78
CA SER A 27 -5.26 18.68 -3.55
C SER A 27 -5.82 17.78 -2.42
N PRO A 28 -5.56 18.08 -1.13
CA PRO A 28 -6.19 17.37 -0.02
C PRO A 28 -7.73 17.38 -0.10
N ARG A 29 -8.31 18.49 -0.57
CA ARG A 29 -9.76 18.63 -0.80
C ARG A 29 -10.28 17.63 -1.84
N THR A 30 -9.48 17.32 -2.87
CA THR A 30 -9.81 16.31 -3.87
C THR A 30 -9.93 14.93 -3.24
N VAL A 31 -8.98 14.54 -2.39
CA VAL A 31 -9.02 13.27 -1.64
C VAL A 31 -10.23 13.22 -0.70
N MET A 32 -10.49 14.29 0.06
CA MET A 32 -11.67 14.39 0.93
C MET A 32 -12.97 14.14 0.14
N ARG A 33 -13.15 14.80 -1.02
CA ARG A 33 -14.32 14.61 -1.88
C ARG A 33 -14.45 13.17 -2.39
N TRP A 34 -13.34 12.51 -2.72
CA TRP A 34 -13.36 11.11 -3.12
C TRP A 34 -13.79 10.19 -1.98
N GLU A 35 -13.23 10.37 -0.78
CA GLU A 35 -13.55 9.56 0.39
C GLU A 35 -14.97 9.79 0.92
N ASN A 36 -15.55 10.96 0.67
CA ASN A 36 -16.96 11.25 0.99
C ASN A 36 -17.93 10.79 -0.10
N GLY A 37 -17.43 10.43 -1.30
CA GLY A 37 -18.26 10.07 -2.46
C GLY A 37 -18.85 11.27 -3.21
N GLU A 38 -18.41 12.49 -2.90
CA GLU A 38 -18.83 13.74 -3.56
C GLU A 38 -18.28 13.85 -5.00
N SER A 39 -17.20 13.13 -5.30
CA SER A 39 -16.67 13.02 -6.67
C SER A 39 -15.91 11.71 -6.84
N ARG A 40 -15.57 11.37 -8.09
CA ARG A 40 -14.78 10.17 -8.42
C ARG A 40 -13.40 10.53 -8.98
N PRO A 41 -12.37 9.72 -8.74
CA PRO A 41 -11.06 9.92 -9.36
C PRO A 41 -11.15 9.78 -10.89
N ARG A 42 -10.42 10.64 -11.62
CA ARG A 42 -10.27 10.53 -13.08
C ARG A 42 -9.21 9.48 -13.44
N SER A 43 -9.11 9.14 -14.72
CA SER A 43 -8.24 8.08 -15.26
C SER A 43 -6.80 8.14 -14.73
N TYR A 44 -6.18 9.32 -14.71
CA TYR A 44 -4.82 9.51 -14.19
C TYR A 44 -4.70 9.18 -12.69
N ALA A 45 -5.64 9.64 -11.87
CA ALA A 45 -5.66 9.35 -10.44
C ALA A 45 -5.95 7.86 -10.17
N LEU A 46 -6.83 7.23 -10.96
CA LEU A 46 -7.10 5.80 -10.86
C LEU A 46 -5.85 4.96 -11.13
N GLN A 47 -5.03 5.32 -12.12
CA GLN A 47 -3.76 4.63 -12.38
C GLN A 47 -2.79 4.73 -11.20
N LYS A 48 -2.67 5.92 -10.59
CA LYS A 48 -1.83 6.08 -9.39
C LYS A 48 -2.36 5.29 -8.21
N LEU A 49 -3.67 5.35 -7.94
CA LEU A 49 -4.31 4.57 -6.88
C LEU A 49 -4.09 3.07 -7.07
N ALA A 50 -4.19 2.56 -8.31
CA ALA A 50 -3.93 1.16 -8.61
C ALA A 50 -2.47 0.78 -8.33
N ARG A 51 -1.50 1.63 -8.69
CA ARG A 51 -0.07 1.40 -8.37
C ARG A 51 0.18 1.36 -6.86
N LEU A 52 -0.39 2.30 -6.10
CA LEU A 52 -0.28 2.30 -4.64
C LEU A 52 -0.94 1.06 -4.03
N ARG A 53 -2.07 0.60 -4.58
CA ARG A 53 -2.71 -0.64 -4.12
C ARG A 53 -1.83 -1.86 -4.37
N MET A 54 -1.24 -1.96 -5.57
CA MET A 54 -0.32 -3.05 -5.89
C MET A 54 0.91 -3.06 -4.99
N SER A 55 1.47 -1.90 -4.62
CA SER A 55 2.61 -1.86 -3.71
C SER A 55 2.25 -2.39 -2.33
N VAL A 56 1.08 -2.00 -1.79
CA VAL A 56 0.60 -2.51 -0.49
C VAL A 56 0.33 -4.01 -0.55
N LEU A 57 -0.21 -4.53 -1.65
CA LEU A 57 -0.41 -5.97 -1.83
C LEU A 57 0.93 -6.71 -1.90
N ALA A 58 1.91 -6.19 -2.64
CA ALA A 58 3.25 -6.79 -2.71
C ALA A 58 3.96 -6.81 -1.34
N GLU A 59 3.80 -5.75 -0.54
CA GLU A 59 4.32 -5.69 0.83
C GLU A 59 3.61 -6.69 1.77
N LYS A 60 2.31 -6.90 1.62
CA LYS A 60 1.53 -7.88 2.40
C LYS A 60 1.88 -9.32 2.05
N GLU A 61 2.06 -9.64 0.76
CA GLU A 61 2.54 -10.95 0.33
C GLU A 61 4.00 -11.20 0.77
N ALA A 62 4.77 -10.15 1.01
CA ALA A 62 6.11 -10.21 1.59
C ALA A 62 6.08 -10.00 3.12
N ASP A 63 5.00 -10.37 3.80
CA ASP A 63 4.94 -10.26 5.25
C ASP A 63 5.96 -11.18 5.94
N GLY A 64 6.29 -10.86 7.19
CA GLY A 64 7.31 -11.56 7.95
C GLY A 64 7.04 -13.06 8.08
N GLU A 65 5.79 -13.49 8.06
CA GLU A 65 5.41 -14.91 8.07
C GLU A 65 5.73 -15.59 6.74
N THR A 66 5.41 -14.95 5.62
CA THR A 66 5.76 -15.42 4.27
C THR A 66 7.26 -15.45 4.06
N LEU A 67 7.97 -14.40 4.48
CA LEU A 67 9.43 -14.36 4.46
C LEU A 67 10.04 -15.45 5.35
N VAL A 68 9.57 -15.62 6.59
CA VAL A 68 10.05 -16.70 7.48
C VAL A 68 9.79 -18.08 6.86
N ARG A 69 8.63 -18.30 6.24
CA ARG A 69 8.29 -19.55 5.55
C ARG A 69 9.17 -19.81 4.33
N LEU A 70 9.47 -18.78 3.53
CA LEU A 70 10.36 -18.88 2.38
C LEU A 70 11.81 -19.10 2.82
N LEU A 71 12.29 -18.33 3.80
CA LEU A 71 13.62 -18.46 4.36
C LEU A 71 13.88 -19.86 4.93
N ARG A 72 12.88 -20.49 5.56
CA ARG A 72 12.98 -21.89 6.05
C ARG A 72 13.18 -22.96 4.97
N GLN A 73 12.85 -22.66 3.71
CA GLN A 73 13.00 -23.57 2.57
C GLN A 73 14.41 -23.54 1.97
N PHE A 74 15.20 -22.51 2.27
CA PHE A 74 16.57 -22.41 1.79
C PHE A 74 17.54 -23.15 2.74
N PRO A 75 18.31 -24.14 2.25
CA PRO A 75 19.22 -24.93 3.07
C PRO A 75 20.25 -24.08 3.86
N TRP A 76 20.71 -22.98 3.26
CA TRP A 76 21.75 -22.12 3.84
C TRP A 76 21.26 -21.22 5.00
N VAL A 77 19.95 -21.05 5.17
CA VAL A 77 19.37 -20.23 6.26
C VAL A 77 19.53 -20.90 7.63
N ARG A 78 19.69 -22.23 7.68
CA ARG A 78 19.93 -22.96 8.94
C ARG A 78 21.41 -23.09 9.31
N GLU A 79 22.33 -22.87 8.38
CA GLU A 79 23.72 -23.31 8.56
C GLU A 79 24.73 -22.22 8.97
N ARG A 80 24.35 -20.93 8.99
CA ARG A 80 25.33 -19.86 9.30
C ARG A 80 24.79 -18.70 10.14
N ALA A 81 24.11 -19.00 11.24
CA ALA A 81 23.98 -18.03 12.33
C ALA A 81 24.96 -18.42 13.45
N TRP A 82 26.13 -17.77 13.43
CA TRP A 82 27.11 -17.68 14.53
C TRP A 82 27.93 -18.95 14.85
N ARG A 83 28.87 -19.32 13.96
CA ARG A 83 30.15 -19.88 14.43
C ARG A 83 31.15 -18.73 14.59
N ARG A 84 31.32 -18.36 15.86
CA ARG A 84 32.28 -17.42 16.47
C ARG A 84 31.96 -15.94 16.37
#